data_AF-A0A1F8NZ67-F1
#
_entry.id   AF-A0A1F8NZ67-F1
#
_cell.length_a   1.000
_cell.length_b   1.000
_cell.length_c   1.000
_cell.angle_alpha   90.00
_cell.angle_beta   90.00
_cell.angle_gamma   90.00
#
_symmetry.space_group_name_H-M   'P 1'
#
loop_
_entity.id
_entity.type
_entity.pdbx_description
1 polymer ?
#
loop_
_entity_poly.entity_id
_entity_poly.type
_entity_poly.pdbx_seq_one_letter_code
_entity_poly.pdbx_strand_id
1 'polypeptide(L)'
;MTARGWYLDRQQYPSSLHLTINFAHAGMEERFLQDLADAVENVRKPSFERVRSNLMLNLAELAVRYLPKGLVSHLTSRASSMLGVKGASLPKRSAAMYGMMGSLPNRGDLKEVVLDLVEQFTMPQD
;
A
#
# COMPACT_ATOMS: atom_id res chain seq x y z
N MET A 1 -10.17 -5.43 -3.94
CA MET A 1 -11.42 -6.17 -3.69
C MET A 1 -11.58 -6.67 -2.24
N THR A 2 -10.60 -6.44 -1.36
CA THR A 2 -10.64 -6.82 0.07
C THR A 2 -11.85 -6.28 0.82
N ALA A 3 -12.34 -5.08 0.50
CA ALA A 3 -13.57 -4.53 1.08
C ALA A 3 -14.82 -5.41 0.83
N ARG A 4 -14.78 -6.28 -0.18
CA ARG A 4 -15.82 -7.26 -0.53
C ARG A 4 -15.47 -8.69 -0.08
N GLY A 5 -14.43 -8.85 0.74
CA GLY A 5 -13.98 -10.13 1.29
C GLY A 5 -13.02 -10.93 0.40
N TRP A 6 -12.63 -10.42 -0.77
CA TRP A 6 -11.70 -11.12 -1.66
C TRP A 6 -10.25 -10.82 -1.29
N TYR A 7 -9.50 -11.87 -0.97
CA TYR A 7 -8.07 -11.83 -0.73
C TYR A 7 -7.34 -12.35 -1.97
N LEU A 8 -6.72 -11.42 -2.69
CA LEU A 8 -5.94 -11.70 -3.89
C LEU A 8 -4.47 -11.48 -3.59
N ASP A 9 -3.62 -12.31 -4.19
CA ASP A 9 -2.18 -12.16 -4.07
C ASP A 9 -1.76 -10.90 -4.84
N ARG A 10 -0.99 -10.03 -4.16
CA ARG A 10 -0.45 -8.82 -4.78
C ARG A 10 0.98 -9.09 -5.20
N GLN A 11 1.23 -9.03 -6.49
CA GLN A 11 2.55 -9.23 -7.07
C GLN A 11 3.16 -7.88 -7.48
N GLN A 12 4.49 -7.84 -7.46
CA GLN A 12 5.29 -6.70 -7.87
C GLN A 12 6.25 -7.16 -8.98
N TYR A 13 6.65 -6.22 -9.85
CA TYR A 13 7.62 -6.45 -10.94
C TYR A 13 7.21 -7.52 -11.97
N PRO A 14 6.10 -7.34 -12.70
CA PRO A 14 5.24 -6.16 -12.80
C PRO A 14 4.14 -6.10 -11.72
N SER A 15 3.52 -4.94 -11.54
CA SER A 15 2.38 -4.81 -10.63
C SER A 15 1.17 -5.57 -11.17
N SER A 16 0.73 -6.60 -10.44
CA SER A 16 -0.44 -7.41 -10.82
C SER A 16 -1.19 -7.95 -9.59
N LEU A 17 -2.39 -8.45 -9.83
CA LEU A 17 -3.17 -9.23 -8.87
C LEU A 17 -3.24 -10.66 -9.39
N HIS A 18 -2.93 -11.62 -8.54
CA HIS A 18 -2.94 -13.05 -8.83
C HIS A 18 -3.98 -13.77 -7.96
N LEU A 19 -4.60 -14.81 -8.52
CA LEU A 19 -5.58 -15.65 -7.85
C LEU A 19 -5.28 -17.12 -8.15
N THR A 20 -5.02 -17.90 -7.11
CA THR A 20 -4.89 -19.36 -7.23
C THR A 20 -6.26 -20.01 -7.06
N ILE A 21 -6.75 -20.69 -8.09
CA ILE A 21 -8.04 -21.39 -8.06
C ILE A 21 -7.84 -22.82 -7.56
N ASN A 22 -8.70 -23.24 -6.65
CA ASN A 22 -8.80 -24.61 -6.15
C ASN A 22 -10.29 -25.01 -6.05
N PHE A 23 -10.56 -26.26 -5.68
CA PHE A 23 -11.93 -26.79 -5.61
C PHE A 23 -12.88 -26.03 -4.68
N ALA A 24 -12.38 -25.38 -3.62
CA ALA A 24 -13.20 -24.61 -2.69
C ALA A 24 -13.85 -23.36 -3.31
N HIS A 25 -13.44 -22.97 -4.53
CA HIS A 25 -13.98 -21.82 -5.24
C HIS A 25 -15.11 -22.18 -6.20
N ALA A 26 -15.48 -23.46 -6.34
CA ALA A 26 -16.57 -23.88 -7.21
C ALA A 26 -17.89 -23.21 -6.81
N GLY A 27 -18.58 -22.61 -7.77
CA GLY A 27 -19.84 -21.87 -7.57
C GLY A 27 -19.67 -20.39 -7.18
N MET A 28 -18.43 -19.90 -7.08
CA MET A 28 -18.13 -18.50 -6.73
C MET A 28 -17.79 -17.64 -7.95
N GLU A 29 -17.82 -18.21 -9.15
CA GLU A 29 -17.31 -17.62 -10.39
C GLU A 29 -18.09 -16.33 -10.73
N GLU A 30 -19.42 -16.42 -10.74
CA GLU A 30 -20.28 -15.31 -11.11
C GLU A 30 -20.15 -14.14 -10.13
N ARG A 31 -20.17 -14.45 -8.82
CA ARG A 31 -19.98 -13.44 -7.77
C ARG A 31 -18.63 -12.76 -7.87
N PHE A 32 -17.57 -13.53 -8.15
CA PHE A 32 -16.23 -12.99 -8.31
C PHE A 32 -16.14 -12.03 -9.50
N LEU A 33 -16.65 -12.45 -10.66
CA LEU A 33 -16.61 -11.64 -11.87
C LEU A 33 -17.43 -10.36 -11.74
N GLN A 34 -18.60 -10.42 -11.10
CA GLN A 34 -19.42 -9.24 -10.83
C GLN A 34 -18.72 -8.27 -9.88
N ASP A 35 -18.20 -8.75 -8.76
CA ASP A 35 -17.48 -7.92 -7.79
C ASP A 35 -16.21 -7.29 -8.42
N LEU A 36 -15.54 -8.01 -9.34
CA LEU A 36 -14.36 -7.52 -10.05
C LEU A 36 -14.72 -6.43 -11.04
N ALA A 37 -15.80 -6.62 -11.82
CA ALA A 37 -16.30 -5.62 -12.75
C ALA A 37 -16.66 -4.32 -12.02
N ASP A 38 -17.41 -4.40 -10.92
CA ASP A 38 -17.74 -3.27 -10.07
C ASP A 38 -16.49 -2.55 -9.54
N ALA A 39 -15.49 -3.31 -9.08
CA ALA A 39 -14.25 -2.74 -8.57
C ALA A 39 -13.48 -1.99 -9.68
N VAL A 40 -13.42 -2.55 -10.89
CA VAL A 40 -12.78 -1.91 -12.05
C VAL A 40 -13.52 -0.65 -12.45
N GLU A 41 -14.86 -0.67 -12.49
CA GLU A 41 -15.66 0.50 -12.81
C GLU A 41 -15.43 1.65 -11.81
N ASN A 42 -15.42 1.31 -10.52
CA ASN A 42 -15.12 2.27 -9.46
C ASN A 42 -13.71 2.87 -9.55
N VAL A 43 -12.72 2.08 -9.99
CA VAL A 43 -11.35 2.58 -10.18
C VAL A 43 -11.21 3.39 -11.47
N ARG A 44 -11.96 3.07 -12.54
CA ARG A 44 -11.96 3.82 -13.79
C ARG A 44 -12.53 5.23 -13.66
N LYS A 45 -13.50 5.44 -12.77
CA LYS A 45 -14.11 6.76 -12.56
C LYS A 45 -13.04 7.76 -12.07
N PRO A 46 -12.89 8.92 -12.74
CA PRO A 46 -12.00 9.96 -12.25
C PRO A 46 -12.52 10.47 -10.91
N SER A 47 -11.69 10.36 -9.86
CA SER A 47 -12.04 10.80 -8.52
C SER A 47 -11.25 12.06 -8.17
N PHE A 48 -11.95 13.10 -7.74
CA PHE A 48 -11.34 14.35 -7.29
C PHE A 48 -10.30 14.13 -6.19
N GLU A 49 -10.59 13.22 -5.26
CA GLU A 49 -9.65 12.77 -4.21
C GLU A 49 -8.35 12.20 -4.79
N ARG A 50 -8.44 11.42 -5.88
CA ARG A 50 -7.27 10.81 -6.54
C ARG A 50 -6.44 11.83 -7.31
N VAL A 51 -7.10 12.77 -7.99
CA VAL A 51 -6.44 13.89 -8.68
C VAL A 51 -5.70 14.77 -7.68
N ARG A 52 -6.33 15.12 -6.54
CA ARG A 52 -5.69 15.90 -5.47
C ARG A 52 -4.50 15.17 -4.88
N SER A 53 -4.64 13.87 -4.64
CA SER A 53 -3.56 13.03 -4.07
C SER A 53 -2.35 12.96 -5.02
N ASN A 54 -2.58 12.73 -6.31
CA ASN A 54 -1.49 12.73 -7.31
C ASN A 54 -0.82 14.10 -7.45
N LEU A 55 -1.60 15.19 -7.42
CA LEU A 55 -1.05 16.55 -7.45
C LEU A 55 -0.18 16.83 -6.22
N MET A 56 -0.64 16.43 -5.03
CA MET A 56 0.13 16.59 -3.79
C MET A 56 1.42 15.77 -3.80
N LEU A 57 1.39 14.55 -4.36
CA LEU A 57 2.58 13.72 -4.51
C LEU A 57 3.59 14.36 -5.47
N ASN A 58 3.15 14.89 -6.61
CA ASN A 58 4.03 15.59 -7.55
C ASN A 58 4.63 16.87 -6.94
N LEU A 59 3.85 17.62 -6.15
CA LEU A 59 4.35 18.80 -5.43
C LEU A 59 5.35 18.42 -4.35
N ALA A 60 5.10 17.33 -3.61
CA ALA A 60 6.04 16.81 -2.63
C ALA A 60 7.36 16.35 -3.27
N GLU A 61 7.29 15.66 -4.42
CA GLU A 61 8.46 15.21 -5.16
C GLU A 61 9.28 16.39 -5.71
N LEU A 62 8.61 17.41 -6.26
CA LEU A 62 9.24 18.67 -6.67
C LEU A 62 9.90 19.40 -5.50
N ALA A 63 9.21 19.49 -4.36
CA ALA A 63 9.74 20.12 -3.16
C ALA A 63 11.00 19.38 -2.66
N VAL A 64 10.97 18.04 -2.61
CA VAL A 64 12.14 17.23 -2.23
C VAL A 64 13.31 17.44 -3.20
N ARG A 65 13.03 17.58 -4.50
CA ARG A 65 14.08 17.80 -5.51
C ARG A 65 14.72 19.19 -5.41
N TYR A 66 13.96 20.20 -4.99
CA TYR A 66 14.42 21.58 -4.93
C TYR A 66 14.84 22.05 -3.51
N LEU A 67 14.52 21.30 -2.45
CA LEU A 67 14.89 21.67 -1.08
C LEU A 67 16.31 21.21 -0.68
N PRO A 68 17.02 22.00 0.14
CA PRO A 68 18.30 21.60 0.73
C PRO A 68 18.14 20.36 1.64
N LYS A 69 19.08 19.40 1.52
CA LYS A 69 19.06 18.10 2.23
C LYS A 69 18.90 18.20 3.75
N GLY A 70 19.31 19.30 4.38
CA GLY A 70 19.18 19.52 5.83
C GLY A 70 17.76 19.83 6.30
N LEU A 71 16.91 20.42 5.44
CA LEU A 71 15.52 20.72 5.80
C LEU A 71 14.60 19.51 5.57
N VAL A 72 14.90 18.73 4.53
CA VAL A 72 14.12 17.53 4.19
C VAL A 72 14.16 16.52 5.34
N SER A 73 15.32 16.29 5.97
CA SER A 73 15.43 15.32 7.08
C SER A 73 14.64 15.72 8.33
N HIS A 74 14.54 17.02 8.64
CA HIS A 74 13.72 17.51 9.74
C HIS A 74 12.23 17.51 9.42
N LEU A 75 11.86 17.77 8.16
CA LEU A 75 10.48 17.67 7.70
C LEU A 75 9.99 16.22 7.65
N THR A 76 10.78 15.30 7.10
CA THR A 76 10.42 13.88 7.05
C THR A 76 10.44 13.24 8.43
N SER A 77 11.33 13.61 9.36
CA SER A 77 11.29 13.05 10.72
C SER A 77 10.06 13.49 11.52
N ARG A 78 9.59 14.73 11.33
CA ARG A 78 8.34 15.22 11.93
C ARG A 78 7.08 14.70 11.22
N ALA A 79 7.15 14.52 9.91
CA ALA A 79 6.03 13.96 9.15
C ALA A 79 5.86 12.46 9.42
N SER A 80 6.96 11.71 9.54
CA SER A 80 6.92 10.27 9.85
C SER A 80 6.49 9.98 11.30
N SER A 81 6.76 10.89 12.24
CA SER A 81 6.19 10.80 13.59
C SER A 81 4.69 11.17 13.63
N MET A 82 4.25 12.12 12.81
CA MET A 82 2.83 12.51 12.72
C MET A 82 1.97 11.54 11.88
N LEU A 83 2.57 10.89 10.88
CA LEU A 83 1.93 9.85 10.04
C LEU A 83 1.97 8.45 10.67
N GLY A 84 2.53 8.31 11.89
CA GLY A 84 2.56 7.02 12.61
C GLY A 84 3.44 5.95 11.97
N VAL A 85 4.44 6.35 11.17
CA VAL A 85 5.35 5.40 10.50
C VAL A 85 6.41 4.88 11.48
N LYS A 86 6.69 5.60 12.57
CA LYS A 86 7.43 5.08 13.73
C LYS A 86 6.45 4.55 14.77
N GLY A 87 6.22 3.25 14.73
CA GLY A 87 5.45 2.51 15.75
C GLY A 87 3.94 2.64 15.59
N ALA A 88 3.29 1.50 15.39
CA ALA A 88 1.85 1.30 15.64
C ALA A 88 0.85 2.12 14.80
N SER A 89 0.65 1.69 13.55
CA SER A 89 -0.66 1.27 13.01
C SER A 89 -0.59 1.28 11.48
N LEU A 90 -0.66 0.09 10.88
CA LEU A 90 -0.68 -0.04 9.43
C LEU A 90 -1.85 0.78 8.85
N PRO A 91 -1.61 1.67 7.87
CA PRO A 91 -2.70 2.37 7.20
C PRO A 91 -3.67 1.33 6.63
N LYS A 92 -4.97 1.47 6.94
CA LYS A 92 -6.05 0.55 6.51
C LYS A 92 -6.07 0.26 4.99
N ARG A 93 -5.35 1.07 4.21
CA ARG A 93 -5.17 0.96 2.76
C ARG A 93 -3.82 0.32 2.43
N SER A 94 -3.74 -0.98 2.62
CA SER A 94 -2.54 -1.77 2.31
C SER A 94 -2.06 -1.60 0.86
N ALA A 95 -2.93 -1.33 -0.11
CA ALA A 95 -2.54 -1.09 -1.52
C ALA A 95 -1.52 0.05 -1.71
N ALA A 96 -1.60 1.13 -0.94
CA ALA A 96 -0.63 2.23 -1.04
C ALA A 96 0.77 1.81 -0.53
N MET A 97 0.84 0.92 0.47
CA MET A 97 2.09 0.41 1.03
C MET A 97 2.88 -0.41 0.01
N TYR A 98 2.23 -1.31 -0.72
CA TYR A 98 2.91 -2.11 -1.75
C TYR A 98 3.37 -1.26 -2.93
N GLY A 99 2.65 -0.19 -3.26
CA GLY A 99 3.09 0.77 -4.27
C GLY A 99 4.37 1.50 -3.86
N MET A 100 4.41 2.03 -2.62
CA MET A 100 5.61 2.71 -2.12
C MET A 100 6.81 1.77 -1.94
N MET A 101 6.59 0.53 -1.48
CA MET A 101 7.66 -0.49 -1.38
C MET A 101 8.27 -0.84 -2.75
N GLY A 102 7.46 -0.85 -3.82
CA GLY A 102 7.95 -1.08 -5.18
C GLY A 102 8.82 0.06 -5.74
N SER A 103 8.68 1.27 -5.19
CA SER A 103 9.43 2.47 -5.61
C SER A 103 10.66 2.77 -4.77
N LEU A 104 10.86 2.08 -3.63
CA LEU A 104 11.98 2.36 -2.72
C LEU A 104 13.25 1.66 -3.20
N PRO A 105 14.32 2.42 -3.53
CA PRO A 105 15.58 1.84 -4.03
C PRO A 105 16.41 1.16 -2.93
N ASN A 106 16.10 1.41 -1.65
CA ASN A 106 16.93 0.98 -0.53
C ASN A 106 16.37 -0.30 0.13
N ARG A 107 16.93 -1.46 -0.24
CA ARG A 107 16.52 -2.78 0.30
C ARG A 107 16.84 -2.98 1.79
N GLY A 108 17.62 -2.08 2.40
CA GLY A 108 17.94 -2.13 3.84
C GLY A 108 16.71 -1.95 4.73
N ASP A 109 15.80 -1.04 4.37
CA ASP A 109 14.61 -0.73 5.18
C ASP A 109 13.55 -1.84 5.14
N LEU A 110 13.59 -2.71 4.12
CA LEU A 110 12.68 -3.86 4.02
C LEU A 110 13.00 -4.93 5.06
N LYS A 111 14.28 -5.11 5.40
CA LYS A 111 14.72 -6.12 6.35
C LYS A 111 14.18 -5.84 7.75
N GLU A 112 14.26 -4.59 8.19
CA GLU A 112 13.76 -4.18 9.51
C GLU A 112 12.24 -4.33 9.60
N VAL A 113 11.50 -3.94 8.55
CA VAL A 113 10.02 -4.14 8.52
C VAL A 113 9.63 -5.63 8.58
N VAL A 114 10.41 -6.50 7.95
CA VAL A 114 10.17 -7.96 8.00
C VAL A 114 10.51 -8.52 9.39
N LEU A 115 11.60 -8.06 10.00
CA LEU A 115 11.98 -8.46 11.36
C LEU A 115 10.90 -8.05 12.38
N ASP A 116 10.41 -6.81 12.31
CA ASP A 116 9.32 -6.30 13.16
C ASP A 116 8.03 -7.13 13.00
N LEU A 117 7.71 -7.55 11.78
CA LEU A 117 6.54 -8.41 11.51
C LEU A 117 6.72 -9.80 12.12
N VAL A 118 7.89 -10.40 11.99
CA VAL A 118 8.18 -11.73 12.55
C VAL A 118 8.15 -11.67 14.08
N GLU A 119 8.68 -10.61 14.68
CA GLU A 119 8.64 -10.40 16.12
C GLU A 119 7.20 -10.32 16.64
N GLN A 120 6.29 -9.66 15.91
CA GLN A 120 4.86 -9.62 16.23
C GLN A 120 4.20 -11.01 16.27
N PHE A 121 4.69 -11.99 15.51
CA PHE A 121 4.19 -13.37 15.60
C PHE A 121 4.64 -14.10 16.87
N THR A 122 5.71 -13.62 17.51
CA THR A 122 6.30 -14.26 18.70
C THR A 122 5.97 -13.53 20.01
N MET A 123 5.43 -12.32 19.94
CA MET A 123 5.00 -11.59 21.12
C MET A 123 3.71 -12.21 21.71
N PRO A 124 3.67 -12.50 23.02
CA PRO A 124 2.43 -12.94 23.66
C PRO A 124 1.39 -11.83 23.53
N GLN A 125 0.21 -12.20 23.04
CA GLN A 125 -0.93 -11.29 22.99
C GLN A 125 -1.63 -11.37 24.36
N ASP A 126 -1.30 -10.43 25.24
CA ASP A 126 -2.06 -10.17 26.47
C ASP A 126 -3.43 -9.55 26.15
#